data_AF-A0A2V8T6Y7-F1
#
_entry.id   AF-A0A2V8T6Y7-F1
#
_cell.length_a   1.000
_cell.length_b   1.000
_cell.length_c   1.000
_cell.angle_alpha   90.00
_cell.angle_beta   90.00
_cell.angle_gamma   90.00
#
_symmetry.space_group_name_H-M   'P 1'
#
loop_
_entity.id
_entity.type
_entity.pdbx_description
1 polymer ?
#
loop_
_entity_poly.entity_id
_entity_poly.type
_entity_poly.pdbx_seq_one_letter_code
_entity_poly.pdbx_strand_id
1 'polypeptide(L)' 'MSSNTSRRLYSFGPFQLDTEEQILRRDGQPLPLKPKIFDLLVVLVENSGRVVCKDELMKQVWADSFVEDG' A
#
# COMPACT_ATOMS: atom_id res chain seq x y z
N MET A 1 -20.74 -3.52 -14.77
CA MET A 1 -20.46 -2.26 -14.06
C MET A 1 -18.95 -2.14 -13.97
N SER A 2 -18.34 -1.40 -14.89
CA SER A 2 -16.89 -1.23 -14.94
C SER A 2 -16.50 -0.22 -13.88
N SER A 3 -16.11 -0.69 -12.69
CA SER A 3 -15.54 0.18 -11.67
C SER A 3 -14.21 0.71 -12.21
N ASN A 4 -14.22 1.96 -12.63
CA ASN A 4 -13.05 2.69 -13.10
C ASN A 4 -12.15 2.97 -11.89
N THR A 5 -11.40 1.96 -11.45
CA THR A 5 -10.40 2.10 -10.38
C THR A 5 -9.34 3.04 -10.92
N SER A 6 -9.44 4.30 -10.54
CA SER A 6 -8.55 5.35 -11.03
C SER A 6 -7.12 4.95 -10.66
N ARG A 7 -6.27 4.67 -11.66
CA ARG A 7 -4.85 4.42 -11.48
C ARG A 7 -4.25 5.48 -10.55
N ARG A 8 -3.71 5.07 -9.41
CA ARG A 8 -2.99 5.96 -8.50
C ARG A 8 -1.51 5.64 -8.55
N LEU A 9 -0.71 6.65 -8.88
CA LEU A 9 0.74 6.58 -8.89
C LEU A 9 1.26 7.53 -7.81
N TYR A 10 1.99 6.97 -6.85
CA TYR A 10 2.63 7.75 -5.79
C TYR A 10 4.15 7.79 -6.01
N SER A 11 4.77 8.88 -5.59
CA SER A 11 6.23 9.04 -5.64
C SER A 11 6.74 9.60 -4.32
N PHE A 12 7.77 8.98 -3.76
CA PHE A 12 8.41 9.41 -2.52
C PHE A 12 9.88 8.99 -2.53
N GLY A 13 10.79 9.98 -2.45
CA GLY A 13 12.22 9.72 -2.64
C GLY A 13 12.49 9.00 -3.98
N PRO A 14 13.30 7.91 -3.99
CA PRO A 14 13.58 7.14 -5.21
C PRO A 14 12.46 6.17 -5.58
N PHE A 15 11.35 6.16 -4.85
CA PHE A 15 10.30 5.15 -4.99
C PHE A 15 9.13 5.64 -5.82
N GLN A 16 8.58 4.74 -6.65
CA GLN A 16 7.33 4.92 -7.37
C GLN A 16 6.41 3.74 -7.08
N LEU A 17 5.20 4.01 -6.60
CA LEU A 17 4.20 3.00 -6.23
C LEU A 17 3.03 3.11 -7.19
N ASP A 18 2.80 2.08 -8.00
CA ASP A 18 1.66 1.99 -8.91
C ASP A 18 0.64 1.00 -8.33
N THR A 19 -0.53 1.51 -7.93
CA THR A 19 -1.57 0.70 -7.29
C THR A 19 -2.33 -0.19 -8.26
N GLU A 20 -2.33 0.13 -9.55
CA GLU A 20 -3.01 -0.65 -10.58
C GLU A 20 -2.16 -1.88 -10.95
N GLU A 21 -0.87 -1.66 -11.17
CA GLU A 21 0.10 -2.72 -11.48
C GLU A 21 0.60 -3.48 -10.24
N GLN A 22 0.19 -3.05 -9.04
CA GLN A 22 0.68 -3.55 -7.75
C GLN A 22 2.22 -3.66 -7.68
N ILE A 23 2.92 -2.65 -8.20
CA ILE A 23 4.37 -2.65 -8.32
C ILE A 23 4.99 -1.45 -7.59
N LEU A 24 5.98 -1.73 -6.76
CA LEU A 24 6.90 -0.72 -6.26
C LEU A 24 8.12 -0.71 -7.18
N ARG A 25 8.60 0.48 -7.54
CA ARG A 25 9.88 0.67 -8.21
C ARG A 25 10.79 1.50 -7.32
N ARG A 26 12.09 1.22 -7.38
CA ARG A 26 13.15 2.06 -6.82
C ARG A 26 14.11 2.42 -7.94
N ASP A 27 14.31 3.72 -8.17
CA ASP A 27 15.17 4.22 -9.25
C ASP A 27 14.77 3.61 -10.63
N GLY A 28 13.46 3.47 -10.86
CA GLY A 28 12.86 2.90 -12.08
C GLY A 28 12.83 1.36 -12.14
N GLN A 29 13.57 0.67 -11.27
CA GLN A 29 13.64 -0.79 -11.24
C GLN A 29 12.55 -1.41 -10.37
N PRO A 30 11.83 -2.45 -10.82
CA PRO A 30 10.88 -3.19 -10.00
C PRO A 30 11.52 -3.71 -8.70
N LEU A 31 10.89 -3.39 -7.57
CA LEU A 31 11.22 -3.89 -6.25
C LEU A 31 10.05 -4.74 -5.76
N PRO A 32 10.13 -6.08 -5.84
CA PRO A 32 9.03 -6.94 -5.45
C PRO A 32 8.79 -6.84 -3.95
N LEU A 33 7.52 -6.65 -3.58
CA LEU A 33 7.05 -6.70 -2.21
C LEU A 33 6.10 -7.89 -2.04
N LYS A 34 6.05 -8.43 -0.81
CA LYS A 34 4.98 -9.35 -0.45
C LYS A 34 3.64 -8.60 -0.52
N PRO A 35 2.52 -9.23 -0.95
CA PRO A 35 1.24 -8.55 -1.11
C PRO A 35 0.81 -7.72 0.11
N LYS A 36 0.90 -8.28 1.32
CA LYS A 36 0.53 -7.54 2.55
C LYS A 36 1.43 -6.35 2.86
N ILE A 37 2.71 -6.39 2.46
CA ILE A 37 3.62 -5.26 2.63
C ILE A 37 3.30 -4.17 1.60
N PHE A 38 2.89 -4.56 0.40
CA PHE A 38 2.40 -3.63 -0.60
C PHE A 38 1.13 -2.92 -0.12
N ASP A 39 0.13 -3.68 0.35
CA ASP A 39 -1.13 -3.13 0.89
C ASP A 39 -0.86 -2.14 2.04
N LEU A 40 0.02 -2.52 2.98
CA LEU A 40 0.44 -1.64 4.07
C LEU A 40 1.05 -0.34 3.55
N LEU A 41 1.95 -0.43 2.57
CA LEU A 41 2.60 0.75 2.00
C LEU A 41 1.60 1.66 1.29
N VAL A 42 0.62 1.11 0.56
CA VAL A 42 -0.47 1.89 -0.04
C VAL A 42 -1.21 2.69 1.01
N VAL A 43 -1.63 2.05 2.11
CA VAL A 43 -2.35 2.74 3.20
C VAL A 43 -1.53 3.88 3.80
N LEU A 44 -0.24 3.66 4.04
CA LEU A 44 0.65 4.68 4.61
C LEU A 44 0.84 5.87 3.66
N VAL A 45 0.99 5.61 2.37
CA VAL A 45 1.24 6.65 1.37
C VAL A 45 -0.04 7.44 1.06
N GLU A 46 -1.20 6.78 1.03
CA GLU A 46 -2.52 7.42 0.93
C GLU A 46 -2.83 8.33 2.11
N ASN A 47 -2.37 7.96 3.31
CA ASN A 47 -2.55 8.74 4.54
C ASN A 47 -1.32 9.61 4.87
N SER A 48 -0.48 9.92 3.87
CA SER A 48 0.71 10.72 4.09
C SER A 48 0.40 12.05 4.79
N GLY A 49 1.23 12.40 5.78
CA GLY A 49 1.01 13.58 6.63
C GLY A 49 0.05 13.37 7.81
N ARG A 50 -0.56 12.19 7.95
CA ARG A 50 -1.38 11.80 9.11
C ARG A 50 -0.78 10.58 9.81
N VAL A 51 -0.87 10.55 11.13
CA VAL A 51 -0.57 9.33 11.90
C VAL A 51 -1.67 8.29 11.65
N VAL A 52 -1.28 7.10 11.20
CA VAL A 52 -2.16 5.94 11.07
C VAL A 52 -1.92 5.01 12.26
N CYS A 53 -2.93 4.83 13.10
CA CYS A 53 -2.81 4.01 14.30
C CYS A 53 -2.82 2.51 13.97
N LYS A 54 -2.30 1.68 14.88
CA LYS A 54 -2.27 0.22 14.75
C LYS A 54 -3.64 -0.34 14.40
N ASP A 55 -4.68 0.00 15.14
CA ASP A 55 -6.05 -0.51 14.92
C ASP A 55 -6.59 -0.17 13.53
N GLU A 56 -6.20 0.99 13.00
CA GLU A 56 -6.58 1.41 11.66
C GLU A 56 -5.83 0.62 10.59
N LEU A 57 -4.53 0.41 10.76
CA LEU A 57 -3.74 -0.47 9.89
C LEU A 57 -4.28 -1.91 9.90
N MET A 58 -4.60 -2.45 11.08
CA MET A 58 -5.18 -3.78 11.24
C MET A 58 -6.49 -3.91 10.47
N LYS A 59 -7.38 -2.91 10.59
CA LYS A 59 -8.66 -2.90 9.88
C LYS A 59 -8.52 -2.72 8.37
N GLN A 60 -7.59 -1.90 7.90
CA GLN A 60 -7.47 -1.62 6.46
C GLN A 60 -6.68 -2.70 5.71
N VAL A 61 -5.65 -3.28 6.32
CA VAL A 61 -4.74 -4.22 5.66
C VAL A 61 -5.05 -5.69 6.01
N TRP A 62 -5.59 -5.96 7.20
CA TRP A 62 -5.83 -7.32 7.72
C TRP A 62 -7.31 -7.59 8.07
N ALA A 63 -8.26 -6.88 7.46
CA ALA A 63 -9.70 -7.09 7.68
C ALA A 63 -10.13 -8.57 7.60
N ASP A 64 -9.56 -9.31 6.65
CA ASP A 64 -9.89 -10.72 6.37
C ASP A 64 -8.82 -11.71 6.86
N SER A 65 -7.90 -11.26 7.72
CA SER A 65 -6.78 -12.09 8.19
C SER A 65 -6.79 -12.17 9.71
N PHE A 66 -6.86 -13.39 10.25
CA PHE A 66 -6.63 -13.62 11.67
C PHE A 66 -5.15 -13.38 11.98
N VAL A 67 -4.86 -12.24 12.62
CA VAL A 67 -3.52 -11.91 13.14
C VAL A 67 -3.58 -12.07 14.65
N GLU A 68 -2.73 -12.95 15.19
CA GLU A 68 -2.57 -13.11 16.63
C GLU A 68 -1.60 -12.03 17.14
N ASP A 69 -1.99 -11.31 18.19
CA ASP A 69 -1.10 -10.36 18.88
C ASP A 69 -0.10 -11.16 19.72
N GLY A 70 1.20 -11.03 19.41
CA GLY A 70 2.30 -11.67 20.13
C GLY A 70 2.82 -10.88 21.33
#